data_AF-A0A6M1ZAX4-F1
#
_entry.id   AF-A0A6M1ZAX4-F1
#
_cell.length_a   1.000
_cell.length_b   1.000
_cell.length_c   1.000
_cell.angle_alpha   90.00
_cell.angle_beta   90.00
_cell.angle_gamma   90.00
#
_symmetry.space_group_name_H-M   'P 1'
#
loop_
_entity.id
_entity.type
_entity.pdbx_description
1 polymer ?
#
loop_
_entity_poly.entity_id
_entity_poly.type
_entity_poly.pdbx_seq_one_letter_code
_entity_poly.pdbx_strand_id
1 'polypeptide(L)'
;MEKEVLWVSSALKDIRELPEDVRIDFGHGLFQAQKGDFPTIGKVLRGFGGASVVELKLEASGDAYRAVYTVQFKDAIVVLHMFKKKSKKGKQTPKEDTDLIRSRIKLAKGIYDEWKKDSKK
;
A
#
# COMPACT_ATOMS: atom_id res chain seq x y z
N MET A 1 1.43 7.17 19.47
CA MET A 1 1.15 8.04 18.32
C MET A 1 0.93 7.15 17.11
N GLU A 2 -0.06 7.47 16.30
CA GLU A 2 -0.35 6.76 15.05
C GLU A 2 0.70 7.12 14.00
N LYS A 3 1.10 6.17 13.13
CA LYS A 3 1.97 6.47 11.99
C LYS A 3 1.21 7.29 10.95
N GLU A 4 1.90 8.22 10.28
CA GLU A 4 1.33 8.98 9.17
C GLU A 4 1.09 8.09 7.94
N VAL A 5 0.12 8.45 7.08
CA VAL A 5 -0.05 7.81 5.76
C VAL A 5 0.49 8.71 4.67
N LEU A 6 1.57 8.29 4.03
CA LEU A 6 2.11 8.96 2.85
C LEU A 6 1.72 8.18 1.60
N TRP A 7 1.57 8.90 0.48
CA TRP A 7 1.07 8.33 -0.77
C TRP A 7 2.09 8.52 -1.88
N VAL A 8 2.40 7.46 -2.62
CA VAL A 8 3.30 7.53 -3.78
C VAL A 8 2.50 7.76 -5.06
N SER A 9 2.89 8.79 -5.82
CA SER A 9 2.40 9.04 -7.18
C SER A 9 0.86 9.03 -7.26
N SER A 10 0.27 8.14 -8.06
CA SER A 10 -1.18 8.06 -8.29
C SER A 10 -1.95 7.37 -7.16
N ALA A 11 -1.30 6.78 -6.16
CA ALA A 11 -1.96 5.86 -5.22
C ALA A 11 -3.18 6.50 -4.50
N LEU A 12 -3.09 7.78 -4.15
CA LEU A 12 -4.19 8.53 -3.53
C LEU A 12 -5.35 8.82 -4.51
N LYS A 13 -5.05 8.97 -5.80
CA LYS A 13 -6.08 9.08 -6.83
C LYS A 13 -6.73 7.72 -7.05
N ASP A 14 -5.92 6.67 -7.14
CA ASP A 14 -6.35 5.31 -7.43
C ASP A 14 -7.34 4.80 -6.37
N ILE A 15 -7.09 5.05 -5.07
CA ILE A 15 -8.05 4.67 -4.01
C ILE A 15 -9.40 5.36 -4.17
N ARG A 16 -9.42 6.62 -4.61
CA ARG A 16 -10.66 7.41 -4.70
C ARG A 16 -11.59 6.90 -5.79
N GLU A 17 -11.03 6.28 -6.83
CA GLU A 17 -11.75 5.68 -7.95
C GLU A 17 -12.25 4.26 -7.66
N LEU A 18 -11.88 3.66 -6.53
CA LEU A 18 -12.37 2.34 -6.14
C LEU A 18 -13.84 2.38 -5.67
N PRO A 19 -14.56 1.26 -5.79
CA PRO A 19 -15.87 1.09 -5.16
C PRO A 19 -15.86 1.41 -3.67
N GLU A 20 -16.98 1.90 -3.15
CA GLU A 20 -17.06 2.39 -1.76
C GLU A 20 -16.72 1.33 -0.71
N ASP A 21 -17.25 0.11 -0.86
CA ASP A 21 -16.96 -1.04 -0.02
C ASP A 21 -15.45 -1.34 0.00
N VAL A 22 -14.81 -1.34 -1.17
CA VAL A 22 -13.36 -1.55 -1.31
C VAL A 22 -12.55 -0.45 -0.61
N ARG A 23 -12.99 0.82 -0.71
CA ARG A 23 -12.32 1.94 -0.02
C ARG A 23 -12.42 1.83 1.49
N ILE A 24 -13.57 1.40 2.01
CA ILE A 24 -13.80 1.21 3.45
C ILE A 24 -12.86 0.13 3.98
N ASP A 25 -12.82 -1.04 3.34
CA ASP A 25 -11.99 -2.17 3.79
C ASP A 25 -10.49 -1.87 3.71
N PHE A 26 -10.04 -1.22 2.62
CA PHE A 26 -8.65 -0.78 2.52
C PHE A 26 -8.32 0.32 3.52
N GLY A 27 -9.22 1.28 3.75
CA GLY A 27 -9.06 2.30 4.78
C GLY A 27 -8.89 1.68 6.16
N HIS A 28 -9.73 0.70 6.51
CA HIS A 28 -9.63 -0.02 7.77
C HIS A 28 -8.33 -0.83 7.90
N GLY A 29 -7.86 -1.45 6.82
CA GLY A 29 -6.58 -2.14 6.80
C GLY A 29 -5.38 -1.19 6.95
N LEU A 30 -5.40 -0.04 6.28
CA LEU A 30 -4.37 0.98 6.45
C LEU A 30 -4.37 1.57 7.87
N PHE A 31 -5.55 1.81 8.45
CA PHE A 31 -5.68 2.28 9.82
C PHE A 31 -5.05 1.32 10.84
N GLN A 32 -5.31 0.00 10.72
CA GLN A 32 -4.63 -1.01 11.53
C GLN A 32 -3.10 -0.90 11.40
N ALA A 33 -2.59 -0.77 10.17
CA ALA A 33 -1.16 -0.62 9.92
C ALA A 33 -0.58 0.67 10.55
N GLN A 34 -1.34 1.76 10.57
CA GLN A 34 -0.93 3.00 11.22
C GLN A 34 -0.82 2.87 12.74
N LYS A 35 -1.68 2.05 13.36
CA LYS A 35 -1.60 1.70 14.79
C LYS A 35 -0.45 0.74 15.13
N GLY A 36 0.19 0.16 14.11
CA GLY A 36 1.24 -0.84 14.26
C GLY A 36 0.73 -2.28 14.25
N ASP A 37 -0.57 -2.47 14.03
CA ASP A 37 -1.18 -3.79 13.90
C ASP A 37 -0.96 -4.37 12.51
N PHE A 38 -0.94 -5.70 12.43
CA PHE A 38 -0.94 -6.39 11.14
C PHE A 38 -2.38 -6.50 10.62
N PRO A 39 -2.72 -5.95 9.44
CA PRO A 39 -4.09 -5.94 8.98
C PRO A 39 -4.63 -7.35 8.73
N THR A 40 -5.90 -7.58 9.07
CA THR A 40 -6.55 -8.89 8.91
C THR A 40 -6.54 -9.39 7.46
N ILE A 41 -6.67 -8.49 6.49
CA ILE A 41 -6.62 -8.79 5.04
C ILE A 41 -5.19 -8.67 4.45
N GLY A 42 -4.19 -8.53 5.31
CA GLY A 42 -2.80 -8.28 4.96
C GLY A 42 -2.00 -9.53 4.63
N LYS A 43 -1.02 -9.37 3.74
CA LYS A 43 -0.02 -10.39 3.41
C LYS A 43 1.34 -9.73 3.19
N VAL A 44 2.36 -10.22 3.89
CA VAL A 44 3.75 -9.78 3.64
C VAL A 44 4.22 -10.26 2.28
N LEU A 45 4.75 -9.35 1.48
CA LEU A 45 5.41 -9.66 0.21
C LEU A 45 6.93 -9.77 0.39
N ARG A 46 7.53 -10.74 -0.30
CA ARG A 46 8.98 -10.98 -0.33
C ARG A 46 9.55 -10.62 -1.69
N GLY A 47 10.87 -10.46 -1.77
CA GLY A 47 11.57 -10.19 -3.04
C GLY A 47 11.73 -8.71 -3.40
N PHE A 48 11.58 -7.81 -2.42
CA PHE A 48 11.76 -6.36 -2.57
C PHE A 48 13.03 -5.85 -1.88
N GLY A 49 14.12 -6.62 -1.92
CA GLY A 49 15.44 -6.17 -1.46
C GLY A 49 15.53 -5.81 0.02
N GLY A 50 14.79 -6.51 0.88
CA GLY A 50 14.74 -6.24 2.33
C GLY A 50 13.69 -5.21 2.75
N ALA A 51 13.04 -4.52 1.80
CA ALA A 51 11.91 -3.65 2.14
C ALA A 51 10.74 -4.47 2.71
N SER A 52 10.18 -4.00 3.82
CA SER A 52 9.01 -4.60 4.47
C SER A 52 7.73 -4.16 3.76
N VAL A 53 7.34 -4.91 2.74
CA VAL A 53 6.18 -4.62 1.89
C VAL A 53 4.99 -5.49 2.30
N VAL A 54 3.82 -4.88 2.42
CA VAL A 54 2.56 -5.57 2.76
C VAL A 54 1.53 -5.30 1.67
N GLU A 55 0.81 -6.34 1.28
CA GLU A 55 -0.31 -6.33 0.35
C GLU A 55 -1.62 -6.59 1.11
N LEU A 56 -2.58 -5.67 1.01
CA LEU A 56 -3.97 -5.93 1.38
C LEU A 56 -4.69 -6.59 0.21
N LYS A 57 -5.43 -7.66 0.50
CA LYS A 57 -6.21 -8.41 -0.49
C LYS A 57 -7.69 -8.33 -0.19
N LEU A 58 -8.45 -7.81 -1.15
CA LEU A 58 -9.89 -7.80 -1.07
C LEU A 58 -10.49 -8.40 -2.34
N GLU A 59 -11.59 -9.12 -2.17
CA GLU A 59 -12.45 -9.55 -3.26
C GLU A 59 -13.84 -8.95 -3.01
N ALA A 60 -14.35 -8.21 -4.01
CA ALA A 60 -15.60 -7.47 -3.90
C ALA A 60 -16.29 -7.47 -5.26
N SER A 61 -17.61 -7.72 -5.29
CA SER A 61 -18.41 -7.80 -6.52
C SER A 61 -17.80 -8.72 -7.60
N GLY A 62 -17.14 -9.79 -7.16
CA GLY A 62 -16.45 -10.75 -8.02
C GLY A 62 -15.10 -10.28 -8.55
N ASP A 63 -14.65 -9.07 -8.27
CA ASP A 63 -13.35 -8.54 -8.65
C ASP A 63 -12.33 -8.61 -7.52
N ALA A 64 -11.05 -8.65 -7.87
CA ALA A 64 -9.94 -8.75 -6.93
C ALA A 64 -9.18 -7.43 -6.86
N TYR A 65 -9.16 -6.78 -5.71
CA TYR A 65 -8.50 -5.50 -5.47
C TYR A 65 -7.28 -5.67 -4.57
N ARG A 66 -6.21 -4.92 -4.83
CA ARG A 66 -4.99 -4.94 -4.04
C ARG A 66 -4.58 -3.53 -3.64
N ALA A 67 -4.11 -3.39 -2.41
CA ALA A 67 -3.41 -2.21 -1.93
C ALA A 67 -2.03 -2.65 -1.44
N VAL A 68 -0.97 -1.93 -1.80
CA VAL A 68 0.39 -2.28 -1.42
C VAL A 68 1.03 -1.11 -0.73
N TYR A 69 1.63 -1.34 0.43
CA TYR A 69 2.30 -0.33 1.23
C TYR A 69 3.58 -0.87 1.85
N THR A 70 4.45 0.03 2.31
CA THR A 70 5.68 -0.32 3.04
C THR A 70 5.65 0.23 4.46
N VAL A 71 6.17 -0.56 5.39
CA VAL A 71 6.29 -0.23 6.82
C VAL A 71 7.75 -0.01 7.23
N GLN A 72 8.66 0.15 6.27
CA GLN A 72 10.09 0.32 6.52
C GLN A 72 10.46 1.61 7.27
N PHE A 73 9.50 2.53 7.42
CA PHE A 73 9.71 3.81 8.10
C PHE A 73 9.09 3.79 9.50
N LYS A 74 9.81 4.39 10.46
CA LYS A 74 9.41 4.38 11.86
C LYS A 74 8.09 5.10 12.10
N ASP A 75 7.94 6.27 11.49
CA ASP A 75 6.87 7.21 11.83
C ASP A 75 5.77 7.29 10.76
N ALA A 76 5.88 6.53 9.67
CA ALA A 76 4.92 6.55 8.57
C ALA A 76 4.73 5.16 7.94
N ILE A 77 3.54 4.91 7.42
CA ILE A 77 3.33 3.92 6.37
C ILE A 77 3.28 4.65 5.03
N VAL A 78 3.81 4.02 3.98
CA VAL A 78 3.83 4.63 2.65
C VAL A 78 3.08 3.73 1.67
N VAL A 79 1.94 4.21 1.17
CA VAL A 79 1.10 3.51 0.20
C VAL A 79 1.73 3.63 -1.18
N LEU A 80 2.12 2.49 -1.73
CA LEU A 80 2.87 2.36 -2.96
C LEU A 80 1.95 2.25 -4.17
N HIS A 81 0.93 1.40 -4.11
CA HIS A 81 0.11 1.09 -5.29
C HIS A 81 -1.25 0.55 -4.90
N MET A 82 -2.29 0.90 -5.66
CA MET A 82 -3.64 0.40 -5.47
C MET A 82 -4.24 0.09 -6.84
N PHE A 83 -4.76 -1.12 -7.01
CA PHE A 83 -5.22 -1.57 -8.31
C PHE A 83 -6.25 -2.69 -8.23
N LYS A 84 -7.13 -2.72 -9.24
CA LYS A 84 -7.96 -3.89 -9.55
C LYS A 84 -7.15 -4.87 -10.38
N LYS A 85 -6.98 -6.10 -9.90
CA LYS A 85 -6.32 -7.17 -10.65
C LYS A 85 -7.18 -7.54 -11.86
N LYS A 86 -6.62 -7.40 -13.07
CA LYS A 86 -7.33 -7.67 -14.33
C LYS A 86 -7.72 -9.14 -14.56
N SER A 87 -6.97 -10.09 -13.98
CA SER A 87 -7.27 -11.53 -14.11
C SER A 87 -7.57 -12.16 -12.75
N LYS A 88 -8.67 -12.91 -12.70
CA LYS A 88 -9.04 -13.74 -11.52
C LYS A 88 -8.22 -15.04 -11.46
N LYS A 89 -7.56 -15.43 -12.55
CA LYS A 89 -6.68 -16.62 -12.61
C LYS A 89 -5.27 -16.29 -12.11
N GLY A 90 -4.69 -17.21 -11.34
CA GLY A 90 -3.35 -17.08 -10.75
C GLY A 90 -3.31 -16.34 -9.40
N LYS A 91 -2.59 -16.89 -8.42
CA LYS A 91 -2.44 -16.30 -7.07
C LYS A 91 -1.41 -15.16 -7.00
N GLN A 92 -0.62 -14.99 -8.06
CA GLN A 92 0.49 -14.05 -8.11
C GLN A 92 0.06 -12.67 -8.61
N THR A 93 0.67 -11.63 -8.06
CA THR A 93 0.61 -10.26 -8.55
C THR A 93 1.25 -10.21 -9.94
N PRO A 94 0.63 -9.55 -10.95
CA PRO A 94 1.21 -9.42 -12.27
C PRO A 94 2.63 -8.84 -12.23
N LYS A 95 3.46 -9.23 -13.21
CA LYS A 95 4.86 -8.75 -13.29
C LYS A 95 4.93 -7.23 -13.38
N GLU A 96 4.05 -6.62 -14.18
CA GLU A 96 3.97 -5.17 -14.36
C GLU A 96 3.70 -4.43 -13.03
N ASP A 97 2.74 -4.92 -12.24
CA ASP A 97 2.46 -4.36 -10.91
C ASP A 97 3.64 -4.56 -9.96
N THR A 98 4.31 -5.73 -10.02
CA THR A 98 5.48 -6.02 -9.20
C THR A 98 6.65 -5.08 -9.52
N ASP A 99 6.92 -4.84 -10.81
CA ASP A 99 7.99 -3.95 -11.25
C ASP A 99 7.65 -2.49 -10.93
N LEU A 100 6.38 -2.09 -11.03
CA LEU A 100 5.92 -0.78 -10.58
C LEU A 100 6.11 -0.57 -9.07
N ILE A 101 5.75 -1.58 -8.25
CA ILE A 101 5.97 -1.55 -6.80
C ILE A 101 7.47 -1.36 -6.49
N ARG A 102 8.36 -2.09 -7.17
CA ARG A 102 9.82 -1.92 -7.01
C ARG A 102 10.28 -0.50 -7.31
N SER A 103 9.76 0.12 -8.37
CA SER A 103 10.06 1.51 -8.72
C SER A 103 9.58 2.46 -7.62
N ARG A 104 8.34 2.29 -7.16
CA ARG A 104 7.71 3.17 -6.16
C ARG A 104 8.32 3.03 -4.75
N ILE A 105 8.89 1.88 -4.38
CA ILE A 105 9.67 1.74 -3.14
C ILE A 105 10.88 2.67 -3.13
N LYS A 106 11.54 2.88 -4.28
CA LYS A 106 12.67 3.81 -4.39
C LYS A 106 12.23 5.26 -4.13
N LEU A 107 11.03 5.63 -4.62
CA LEU A 107 10.44 6.95 -4.40
C LEU A 107 9.99 7.16 -2.96
N ALA A 108 9.52 6.10 -2.29
CA ALA A 108 8.97 6.16 -0.93
C ALA A 108 9.94 6.77 0.08
N LYS A 109 11.26 6.55 -0.08
CA LYS A 109 12.27 7.14 0.80
C LYS A 109 12.33 8.66 0.69
N GLY A 110 12.32 9.19 -0.54
CA GLY A 110 12.34 10.64 -0.76
C GLY A 110 11.11 11.32 -0.17
N ILE A 111 9.93 10.75 -0.41
CA ILE A 111 8.66 11.25 0.15
C ILE A 111 8.68 11.25 1.68
N TYR A 112 9.19 10.18 2.30
CA TYR A 112 9.33 10.11 3.75
C TYR A 112 10.31 11.16 4.28
N ASP A 113 11.48 11.30 3.64
CA ASP A 113 12.52 12.23 4.08
C ASP A 113 12.06 13.71 3.96
N GLU A 114 11.30 14.04 2.92
CA GLU A 114 10.66 15.36 2.75
C GLU A 114 9.62 15.62 3.84
N TRP A 115 8.65 14.72 4.00
CA TRP A 115 7.64 14.83 5.06
C TRP A 115 8.27 14.95 6.46
N LYS A 116 9.34 14.20 6.72
CA LYS A 116 10.01 14.22 8.03
C LYS A 116 10.74 15.53 8.30
N LYS A 117 11.21 16.25 7.28
CA LYS A 117 11.78 17.59 7.42
C LYS A 117 10.70 18.60 7.75
N ASP A 118 9.56 18.54 7.05
CA ASP A 118 8.46 19.47 7.27
C ASP A 118 7.79 19.26 8.62
N SER A 119 7.67 18.01 9.09
CA SER A 119 7.11 17.67 10.40
C SER A 119 7.98 18.06 11.60
N LYS A 120 9.22 18.52 11.37
CA LYS A 120 10.16 18.96 12.41
C LYS A 120 10.29 20.49 12.49
N LYS A 121 9.71 21.23 11.55
CA LYS A 121 9.57 22.68 11.62
C LYS A 121 8.37 23.04 12.48
#